data_AF-A0A0C3NWY4-F1
#
_entry.id   AF-A0A0C3NWY4-F1
#
_cell.length_a   1.000
_cell.length_b   1.000
_cell.length_c   1.000
_cell.angle_alpha   90.00
_cell.angle_beta   90.00
_cell.angle_gamma   90.00
#
_symmetry.space_group_name_H-M   'P 1'
#
loop_
_entity.id
_entity.type
_entity.pdbx_description
1 polymer ?
#
loop_
_entity_poly.entity_id
_entity_poly.type
_entity_poly.pdbx_seq_one_letter_code
_entity_poly.pdbx_strand_id
1 'polypeptide(L)'
;LELTPPGHPERLMRLVNLGNCLDQQFRREGVVEYLTEIITLRRAALALTPLGHPAHFLSLVNFSNCLDQRFRREASMEDLMEAITHRRAALKL
;
A
#
# COMPACT_ATOMS: atom_id res chain seq x y z
N LEU A 1 1.43 -15.89 4.00
CA LEU A 1 0.65 -15.14 5.02
C LEU A 1 0.00 -16.04 6.07
N GLU A 2 -0.23 -17.31 5.75
CA GLU A 2 -0.87 -18.30 6.64
C GLU A 2 -0.15 -18.49 7.98
N LEU A 3 1.18 -18.37 8.01
CA LEU A 3 1.99 -18.48 9.24
C LEU A 3 2.01 -17.20 10.09
N THR A 4 1.39 -16.11 9.63
CA THR A 4 1.30 -14.84 10.38
C THR A 4 -0.13 -14.34 10.34
N PRO A 5 -1.04 -14.90 11.16
CA PRO A 5 -2.45 -14.53 11.15
C PRO A 5 -2.66 -13.05 11.53
N PRO A 6 -3.85 -12.47 11.30
CA PRO A 6 -4.19 -11.14 11.81
C PRO A 6 -3.84 -11.00 13.30
N GLY A 7 -3.17 -9.90 13.67
CA GLY A 7 -2.68 -9.67 15.03
C GLY A 7 -1.27 -10.20 15.32
N HIS A 8 -0.68 -11.02 14.44
CA HIS A 8 0.71 -11.46 14.62
C HIS A 8 1.69 -10.28 14.47
N PRO A 9 2.65 -10.06 15.39
CA PRO A 9 3.54 -8.89 15.38
C PRO A 9 4.30 -8.68 14.07
N GLU A 10 4.75 -9.77 13.45
CA GLU A 10 5.50 -9.72 12.20
C GLU A 10 4.64 -9.55 10.93
N ARG A 11 3.31 -9.60 11.04
CA ARG A 11 2.43 -9.60 9.86
C ARG A 11 2.61 -8.31 9.05
N LEU A 12 2.70 -7.16 9.72
CA LEU A 12 2.94 -5.87 9.06
C LEU A 12 4.23 -5.90 8.24
N MET A 13 5.33 -6.34 8.83
CA MET A 13 6.64 -6.42 8.15
C MET A 13 6.60 -7.35 6.93
N ARG A 14 5.95 -8.52 7.05
CA ARG A 14 5.85 -9.47 5.92
C ARG A 14 5.01 -8.92 4.76
N LEU A 15 3.92 -8.22 5.05
CA LEU A 15 3.10 -7.54 4.03
C LEU A 15 3.90 -6.45 3.31
N VAL A 16 4.61 -5.61 4.08
CA VAL A 16 5.43 -4.52 3.54
C VAL A 16 6.57 -5.05 2.66
N ASN A 17 7.26 -6.10 3.13
CA ASN A 17 8.38 -6.69 2.39
C ASN A 17 7.94 -7.36 1.09
N LEU A 18 6.85 -8.13 1.12
CA LEU A 18 6.29 -8.71 -0.11
C LEU A 18 5.88 -7.62 -1.10
N GLY A 19 5.19 -6.56 -0.63
CA GLY A 19 4.81 -5.43 -1.45
C GLY A 19 6.03 -4.70 -2.06
N ASN A 20 7.15 -4.60 -1.34
CA ASN A 20 8.39 -4.03 -1.89
C ASN A 20 9.00 -4.90 -3.00
N CYS A 21 9.03 -6.22 -2.81
CA CYS A 21 9.52 -7.15 -3.84
C CYS A 21 8.67 -7.07 -5.12
N LEU A 22 7.34 -7.02 -4.97
CA LEU A 22 6.44 -6.87 -6.10
C LEU A 22 6.58 -5.50 -6.78
N ASP A 23 6.78 -4.42 -6.03
CA ASP A 23 7.05 -3.09 -6.61
C ASP A 23 8.33 -3.10 -7.45
N GLN A 24 9.37 -3.81 -6.99
CA GLN A 24 10.59 -3.99 -7.77
C GLN A 24 10.35 -4.77 -9.06
N GLN A 25 9.55 -5.84 -9.03
CA GLN A 25 9.18 -6.60 -10.23
C GLN A 25 8.33 -5.74 -11.18
N PHE A 26 7.35 -5.01 -10.66
CA PHE A 26 6.55 -4.07 -11.45
C PHE A 26 7.42 -3.02 -12.15
N ARG A 27 8.38 -2.41 -11.45
CA ARG A 27 9.30 -1.44 -12.07
C ARG A 27 10.15 -2.04 -13.18
N ARG A 28 10.46 -3.34 -13.10
CA ARG A 28 11.25 -4.06 -14.11
C ARG A 28 10.40 -4.44 -15.32
N GLU A 29 9.20 -4.95 -15.10
CA GLU A 29 8.41 -5.64 -16.13
C GLU A 29 7.18 -4.85 -16.60
N GLY A 30 6.72 -3.87 -15.82
CA GLY A 30 5.56 -3.03 -16.14
C GLY A 30 4.20 -3.76 -16.09
N VAL A 31 4.17 -5.00 -15.59
CA VAL A 31 2.98 -5.86 -15.49
C VAL A 31 2.02 -5.31 -14.43
N VAL A 32 0.83 -4.89 -14.85
CA VAL A 32 -0.11 -4.12 -14.00
C VAL A 32 -0.77 -4.99 -12.92
N GLU A 33 -0.84 -6.30 -13.13
CA GLU A 33 -1.34 -7.28 -12.16
C GLU A 33 -0.55 -7.21 -10.83
N TYR A 34 0.75 -6.91 -10.90
CA TYR A 34 1.56 -6.68 -9.70
C TYR A 34 1.09 -5.44 -8.93
N LEU A 35 0.65 -4.36 -9.60
CA LEU A 35 0.11 -3.18 -8.91
C LEU A 35 -1.15 -3.52 -8.11
N THR A 36 -2.05 -4.34 -8.66
CA THR A 36 -3.27 -4.75 -7.95
C THR A 36 -2.94 -5.54 -6.69
N GLU A 37 -1.95 -6.44 -6.76
CA GLU A 37 -1.49 -7.18 -5.58
C GLU A 37 -0.80 -6.25 -4.56
N ILE A 38 0.08 -5.35 -5.00
CA ILE A 38 0.74 -4.36 -4.14
C ILE A 38 -0.29 -3.50 -3.42
N ILE A 39 -1.30 -2.98 -4.11
CA ILE A 39 -2.39 -2.17 -3.52
C ILE A 39 -3.10 -2.96 -2.43
N THR A 40 -3.41 -4.25 -2.67
CA THR A 40 -4.03 -5.12 -1.67
C THR A 40 -3.16 -5.28 -0.42
N LEU A 41 -1.85 -5.51 -0.61
CA LEU A 41 -0.90 -5.65 0.50
C LEU A 41 -0.72 -4.34 1.28
N ARG A 42 -0.66 -3.20 0.60
CA ARG A 42 -0.54 -1.87 1.23
C ARG A 42 -1.81 -1.48 1.98
N ARG A 43 -2.99 -1.80 1.46
CA ARG A 43 -4.27 -1.62 2.16
C ARG A 43 -4.30 -2.46 3.44
N ALA A 44 -3.87 -3.72 3.37
CA ALA A 44 -3.77 -4.58 4.55
C ALA A 44 -2.74 -4.06 5.57
N ALA A 45 -1.58 -3.54 5.12
CA ALA A 45 -0.59 -2.93 6.00
C ALA A 45 -1.13 -1.67 6.70
N LEU A 46 -1.87 -0.82 5.98
CA LEU A 46 -2.50 0.38 6.55
C LEU A 46 -3.52 0.00 7.64
N ALA A 47 -4.31 -1.05 7.43
CA ALA A 47 -5.26 -1.55 8.42
C ALA A 47 -4.60 -2.04 9.72
N LEU A 48 -3.32 -2.48 9.66
CA LEU A 48 -2.54 -2.89 10.83
C LEU A 48 -1.82 -1.72 11.53
N THR A 49 -1.80 -0.54 10.92
CA THR A 49 -1.20 0.67 11.48
C THR A 49 -2.30 1.69 11.72
N PRO A 50 -3.05 1.64 12.83
CA PRO A 50 -4.08 2.64 13.14
C PRO A 50 -3.46 4.00 13.46
N LEU A 51 -4.29 5.04 13.56
CA LEU A 51 -3.87 6.38 13.98
C LEU A 51 -3.11 6.31 15.32
N GLY A 52 -1.97 7.01 15.42
CA GLY A 52 -1.07 6.97 16.56
C GLY A 52 0.00 5.87 16.50
N HIS A 53 -0.13 4.89 15.59
CA HIS A 53 0.94 3.92 15.35
C HIS A 53 2.14 4.60 14.66
N PRO A 54 3.40 4.35 15.07
CA PRO A 54 4.59 5.03 14.52
C PRO A 54 4.72 4.91 12.99
N ALA A 55 4.30 3.78 12.43
CA ALA A 55 4.34 3.52 10.99
C ALA A 55 3.11 4.04 10.20
N HIS A 56 2.10 4.62 10.85
CA HIS A 56 0.83 5.01 10.20
C HIS A 56 1.04 5.99 9.04
N PHE A 57 1.86 7.03 9.25
CA PHE A 57 2.20 7.99 8.21
C PHE A 57 2.82 7.31 6.98
N LEU A 58 3.80 6.43 7.20
CA LEU A 58 4.49 5.74 6.12
C LEU A 58 3.54 4.78 5.36
N SER A 59 2.65 4.08 6.07
CA SER A 59 1.63 3.24 5.44
C SER A 59 0.69 4.03 4.53
N LEU A 60 0.23 5.22 4.96
CA LEU A 60 -0.62 6.10 4.14
C LEU A 60 0.11 6.56 2.87
N VAL A 61 1.34 7.04 3.01
CA VAL A 61 2.12 7.53 1.86
C VAL A 61 2.35 6.41 0.86
N ASN A 62 2.82 5.25 1.32
CA ASN A 62 3.09 4.12 0.44
C ASN A 62 1.84 3.61 -0.26
N PHE A 63 0.70 3.53 0.45
CA PHE A 63 -0.56 3.12 -0.15
C PHE A 63 -1.03 4.12 -1.21
N SER A 64 -1.01 5.42 -0.90
CA SER A 64 -1.40 6.48 -1.85
C SER A 64 -0.52 6.53 -3.10
N ASN A 65 0.77 6.19 -2.98
CA ASN A 65 1.69 6.17 -4.11
C ASN A 65 1.39 5.01 -5.06
N CYS A 66 1.02 3.83 -4.55
CA CYS A 66 0.63 2.70 -5.40
C CYS A 66 -0.68 2.98 -6.16
N LEU A 67 -1.63 3.65 -5.51
CA LEU A 67 -2.88 4.10 -6.14
C LEU A 67 -2.62 5.13 -7.27
N ASP A 68 -1.78 6.14 -7.02
CA ASP A 68 -1.36 7.12 -8.04
C ASP A 68 -0.64 6.43 -9.21
N GLN A 69 0.24 5.45 -8.93
CA GLN A 69 0.90 4.67 -9.98
C GLN A 69 -0.10 3.91 -10.87
N ARG A 70 -1.12 3.25 -10.28
CA ARG A 70 -2.15 2.55 -11.06
C ARG A 70 -3.03 3.52 -11.84
N PHE A 71 -3.44 4.64 -11.25
CA PHE A 71 -4.15 5.71 -11.96
C PHE A 71 -3.39 6.18 -13.21
N ARG A 72 -2.08 6.43 -13.11
CA ARG A 72 -1.27 6.86 -14.27
C ARG A 72 -1.19 5.83 -15.39
N ARG A 73 -1.48 4.55 -15.11
CA ARG A 73 -1.45 3.46 -16.08
C ARG A 73 -2.83 3.15 -16.66
N GLU A 74 -3.86 3.14 -15.83
CA GLU A 74 -5.20 2.66 -16.19
C GLU A 74 -6.27 3.78 -16.23
N ALA A 75 -5.90 5.02 -15.88
CA ALA A 75 -6.82 6.15 -15.74
C ALA A 75 -7.99 5.91 -14.75
N SER A 76 -7.76 5.05 -13.74
CA SER A 76 -8.71 4.75 -12.66
C SER A 76 -8.93 5.96 -11.76
N MET A 77 -10.03 6.70 -11.98
CA MET A 77 -10.37 7.87 -11.17
C MET A 77 -10.65 7.53 -9.70
N GLU A 78 -11.15 6.32 -9.44
CA GLU A 78 -11.35 5.82 -8.08
C GLU A 78 -10.03 5.80 -7.29
N ASP A 79 -8.98 5.24 -7.89
CA ASP A 79 -7.65 5.19 -7.27
C ASP A 79 -7.08 6.58 -7.02
N LEU A 80 -7.27 7.51 -7.96
CA LEU A 80 -6.81 8.89 -7.78
C LEU A 80 -7.50 9.55 -6.59
N MET A 81 -8.82 9.39 -6.44
CA MET A 81 -9.57 9.96 -5.33
C MET A 81 -9.16 9.33 -3.98
N GLU A 82 -8.96 8.01 -3.95
CA GLU A 82 -8.48 7.30 -2.76
C GLU A 82 -7.07 7.77 -2.38
N ALA A 83 -6.16 7.92 -3.36
CA ALA A 83 -4.82 8.46 -3.15
C ALA A 83 -4.83 9.87 -2.55
N ILE A 84 -5.66 10.79 -3.09
CA ILE A 84 -5.82 12.15 -2.56
C ILE A 84 -6.31 12.12 -1.12
N THR A 85 -7.27 11.24 -0.81
CA THR A 85 -7.82 11.09 0.53
C THR A 85 -6.74 10.69 1.54
N HIS A 86 -5.92 9.68 1.20
CA HIS A 86 -4.83 9.25 2.07
C HIS A 86 -3.70 10.28 2.19
N ARG A 87 -3.35 11.00 1.11
CA ARG A 87 -2.36 12.09 1.19
C ARG A 87 -2.85 13.25 2.07
N ARG A 88 -4.14 13.60 1.99
CA ARG A 88 -4.74 14.60 2.90
C ARG A 88 -4.76 14.13 4.36
N ALA A 89 -4.99 12.85 4.60
CA ALA A 89 -4.90 12.29 5.94
C ALA A 89 -3.46 12.36 6.47
N ALA A 90 -2.47 12.04 5.65
CA ALA A 90 -1.06 12.09 6.04
C ALA A 90 -0.57 13.50 6.42
N LEU A 91 -1.13 14.56 5.80
CA LEU A 91 -0.83 15.96 6.16
C LEU A 91 -1.37 16.39 7.53
N LYS A 92 -2.22 15.58 8.17
CA LYS A 92 -2.85 15.87 9.47
C LYS A 92 -2.20 15.11 10.63
N LEU A 93 -1.18 14.30 10.35
CA LEU A 93 -0.41 13.53 11.34
C LEU A 93 0.78 14.35 11.82
#